data_AF-A0ABD2ZIH2-F1
#
_entry.id   AF-A0ABD2ZIH2-F1
#
_cell.length_a   1.000
_cell.length_b   1.000
_cell.length_c   1.000
_cell.angle_alpha   90.00
_cell.angle_beta   90.00
_cell.angle_gamma   90.00
#
_symmetry.space_group_name_H-M   'P 1'
#
loop_
_entity.id
_entity.type
_entity.pdbx_description
1 polymer ?
#
loop_
_entity_poly.entity_id
_entity_poly.type
_entity_poly.pdbx_seq_one_letter_code
_entity_poly.pdbx_strand_id
1 'polypeptide(L)'
;MSAALEKVVGVVDAHSDPVVLELNRLHNQLKEKDRQLGAAQTEIKALKATELFKDKALEEDASELEKLGDKLRLTENLLEQKNLDMKKLSTDKKEALAAQYAAEATLRRVYADQKDDDFVPVQAIIAPLEADIKMHKNEIAALQEDKRAMERLNKSKEAALVEAERTLKSALERALIVEEVQNHNFELRRQIEISQEENKILDKTNRQKVSEVEKLSQTIKELEEEILAAGEAANAIRDYQRQISQLQEEKRTLERELARIKVSASRVASVVANEWKEENDKVMPVKQWLEERKLLQAEMQRLKDKLVISEKTSKAEAQLKDKLKLRLKTLEDTLKYASNLPVNPSTDGGSSKPEKTNNLFGILSSNAGLEKRSNSQPRVSIVRSPDDKSSAEKINNNNFAEKVKETSTIKKKHASQNLLRKRLWTNQNKVIDNSEKENKDVQENSVVDVIISDDNEIQESGNIKRKSGDNQDAKSTARANTENADVVSGFLYDRLQKEVLSLRKSCEAKDSNLNAKDEGIKMLNKKIETLTKALETEYKKIKREAAMKEKSPISTKVDDKISNTNSSKRAKKSS
;
A
#
# COMPACT_ATOMS: atom_id res chain seq x y z
N MET A 1 -54.92 -23.16 44.23
CA MET A 1 -55.21 -24.19 43.22
C MET A 1 -54.13 -24.12 42.16
N SER A 2 -53.62 -25.28 41.77
CA SER A 2 -52.52 -25.54 40.84
C SER A 2 -51.12 -25.16 41.35
N ALA A 3 -50.39 -26.22 41.68
CA ALA A 3 -49.07 -26.22 42.29
C ALA A 3 -47.96 -25.75 41.34
N ALA A 4 -46.89 -25.26 41.97
CA ALA A 4 -45.51 -25.21 41.52
C ALA A 4 -45.19 -25.90 40.18
N LEU A 5 -44.75 -25.12 39.21
CA LEU A 5 -43.56 -25.39 38.40
C LEU A 5 -43.29 -24.19 37.48
N GLU A 6 -42.00 -23.96 37.26
CA GLU A 6 -41.46 -23.28 36.08
C GLU A 6 -41.26 -21.76 36.15
N LYS A 7 -40.20 -21.36 36.87
CA LYS A 7 -39.08 -20.56 36.31
C LYS A 7 -38.02 -20.28 37.37
N VAL A 8 -37.29 -21.33 37.75
CA VAL A 8 -35.97 -21.23 38.41
C VAL A 8 -35.05 -22.22 37.73
N VAL A 9 -34.28 -21.75 36.75
CA VAL A 9 -33.00 -22.31 36.27
C VAL A 9 -32.31 -21.10 35.62
N GLY A 10 -31.27 -20.46 36.18
CA GLY A 10 -30.14 -21.05 36.88
C GLY A 10 -29.07 -21.39 35.85
N VAL A 11 -28.24 -20.40 35.50
CA VAL A 11 -26.87 -20.50 34.94
C VAL A 11 -26.49 -21.90 34.47
N VAL A 12 -26.54 -22.12 33.14
CA VAL A 12 -25.96 -23.32 32.51
C VAL A 12 -24.57 -22.94 32.01
N ASP A 13 -23.55 -23.43 32.71
CA ASP A 13 -22.16 -23.43 32.29
C ASP A 13 -22.03 -24.02 30.88
N ALA A 14 -21.27 -23.33 30.03
CA ALA A 14 -20.81 -23.85 28.75
C ALA A 14 -19.76 -24.95 29.00
N HIS A 15 -20.20 -26.14 29.39
CA HIS A 15 -19.37 -27.33 29.34
C HIS A 15 -19.10 -27.64 27.87
N SER A 16 -17.93 -27.22 27.38
CA SER A 16 -17.40 -27.72 26.12
C SER A 16 -17.28 -29.24 26.25
N ASP A 17 -17.96 -29.96 25.37
CA ASP A 17 -17.97 -31.41 25.33
C ASP A 17 -16.52 -31.96 25.44
N PRO A 18 -16.20 -32.82 26.42
CA PRO A 18 -14.85 -33.38 26.58
C PRO A 18 -14.34 -34.08 25.31
N VAL A 19 -15.24 -34.59 24.46
CA VAL A 19 -14.89 -35.16 23.15
C VAL A 19 -14.33 -34.09 22.20
N VAL A 20 -14.89 -32.89 22.22
CA VAL A 20 -14.45 -31.77 21.37
C VAL A 20 -13.09 -31.23 21.82
N LEU A 21 -12.81 -31.23 23.13
CA LEU A 21 -11.49 -30.85 23.66
C LEU A 21 -10.42 -31.89 23.29
N GLU A 22 -10.72 -33.18 23.41
CA GLU A 22 -9.77 -34.23 23.01
C GLU A 22 -9.55 -34.27 21.48
N LEU A 23 -10.60 -34.03 20.68
CA LEU A 23 -10.46 -33.84 19.23
C LEU A 23 -9.56 -32.66 18.88
N ASN A 24 -9.71 -31.52 19.56
CA ASN A 24 -8.81 -30.38 19.36
C ASN A 24 -7.38 -30.68 19.79
N ARG A 25 -7.18 -31.44 20.88
CA ARG A 25 -5.86 -31.87 21.33
C ARG A 25 -5.18 -32.78 20.30
N LEU A 26 -5.90 -33.80 19.81
CA LEU A 26 -5.41 -34.72 18.78
C LEU A 26 -5.16 -34.00 17.45
N HIS A 27 -6.02 -33.04 17.06
CA HIS A 27 -5.82 -32.22 15.87
C HIS A 27 -4.56 -31.37 15.95
N ASN A 28 -4.30 -30.76 17.12
CA ASN A 28 -3.07 -30.02 17.35
C ASN A 28 -1.83 -30.92 17.38
N GLN A 29 -1.95 -32.13 17.95
CA GLN A 29 -0.87 -33.13 17.89
C GLN A 29 -0.60 -33.60 16.45
N LEU A 30 -1.63 -33.82 15.64
CA LEU A 30 -1.49 -34.17 14.23
C LEU A 30 -0.77 -33.06 13.46
N LYS A 31 -1.19 -31.80 13.62
CA LYS A 31 -0.50 -30.64 13.02
C LYS A 31 0.95 -30.52 13.43
N GLU A 32 1.28 -30.76 14.70
CA GLU A 32 2.65 -30.73 15.18
C GLU A 32 3.47 -31.90 14.62
N LYS A 33 2.88 -33.09 14.49
CA LYS A 33 3.52 -34.24 13.82
C LYS A 33 3.74 -33.99 12.33
N ASP A 34 2.80 -33.34 11.64
CA ASP A 34 2.95 -32.92 10.24
C ASP A 34 4.08 -31.91 10.08
N ARG A 35 4.21 -30.95 11.02
CA ARG A 35 5.33 -30.00 11.06
C ARG A 35 6.67 -30.71 11.28
N GLN A 36 6.73 -31.66 12.21
CA GLN A 36 7.93 -32.46 12.47
C GLN A 36 8.32 -33.33 11.27
N LEU A 37 7.33 -33.93 10.60
CA LEU A 37 7.54 -34.71 9.39
C LEU A 37 8.06 -33.82 8.25
N GLY A 38 7.53 -32.61 8.11
CA GLY A 38 8.05 -31.60 7.17
C GLY A 38 9.52 -31.23 7.47
N ALA A 39 9.86 -31.00 8.75
CA ALA A 39 11.23 -30.71 9.16
C ALA A 39 12.18 -31.89 8.86
N ALA A 40 11.79 -33.12 9.22
CA ALA A 40 12.57 -34.32 8.91
C ALA A 40 12.74 -34.52 7.40
N GLN A 41 11.72 -34.24 6.58
CA GLN A 41 11.84 -34.30 5.12
C GLN A 41 12.83 -33.25 4.58
N THR A 42 12.85 -32.04 5.13
CA THR A 42 13.84 -31.03 4.73
C THR A 42 15.26 -31.43 5.14
N GLU A 43 15.42 -32.02 6.32
CA GLU A 43 16.70 -32.55 6.80
C GLU A 43 17.19 -33.71 5.92
N ILE A 44 16.32 -34.65 5.56
CA ILE A 44 16.65 -35.74 4.63
C ILE A 44 17.08 -35.18 3.27
N LYS A 45 16.42 -34.13 2.76
CA LYS A 45 16.84 -33.49 1.49
C LYS A 45 18.21 -32.83 1.62
N ALA A 46 18.48 -32.17 2.74
CA ALA A 46 19.79 -31.56 3.00
C ALA A 46 20.88 -32.65 3.10
N LEU A 47 20.64 -33.72 3.85
CA LEU A 47 21.56 -34.85 4.00
C LEU A 47 21.85 -35.51 2.65
N LYS A 48 20.83 -35.75 1.81
CA LYS A 48 21.01 -36.27 0.45
C LYS A 48 21.87 -35.36 -0.42
N ALA A 49 21.71 -34.04 -0.32
CA ALA A 49 22.57 -33.10 -1.04
C ALA A 49 24.02 -33.19 -0.55
N THR A 50 24.25 -33.33 0.76
CA THR A 50 25.60 -33.51 1.30
C THR A 50 26.23 -34.85 0.92
N GLU A 51 25.42 -35.92 0.82
CA GLU A 51 25.86 -37.24 0.37
C GLU A 51 26.33 -37.17 -1.09
N LEU A 52 25.57 -36.52 -1.98
CA LEU A 52 25.98 -36.29 -3.36
C LEU A 52 27.29 -35.52 -3.50
N PHE A 53 27.53 -34.51 -2.64
CA PHE A 53 28.81 -33.80 -2.65
C PHE A 53 29.97 -34.69 -2.18
N LYS A 54 29.75 -35.55 -1.18
CA LYS A 54 30.75 -36.52 -0.72
C LYS A 54 31.03 -37.57 -1.78
N ASP A 55 30.01 -38.10 -2.43
CA ASP A 55 30.16 -39.08 -3.52
C ASP A 55 30.98 -38.49 -4.67
N LYS A 56 30.75 -37.21 -5.00
CA LYS A 56 31.54 -36.52 -6.01
C LYS A 56 33.01 -36.38 -5.60
N ALA A 57 33.28 -36.01 -4.34
CA ALA A 57 34.64 -35.94 -3.82
C ALA A 57 35.33 -37.32 -3.82
N LEU A 58 34.62 -38.37 -3.45
CA LEU A 58 35.14 -39.75 -3.49
C LEU A 58 35.45 -40.21 -4.92
N GLU A 59 34.65 -39.81 -5.91
CA GLU A 59 34.91 -40.12 -7.33
C GLU A 59 36.16 -39.38 -7.86
N GLU A 60 36.35 -38.12 -7.43
CA GLU A 60 37.55 -37.33 -7.74
C GLU A 60 38.80 -37.98 -7.12
N ASP A 61 38.75 -38.33 -5.83
CA ASP A 61 39.83 -39.04 -5.12
C ASP A 61 40.12 -40.41 -5.73
N ALA A 62 39.09 -41.17 -6.13
CA ALA A 62 39.25 -42.47 -6.79
C ALA A 62 39.96 -42.33 -8.14
N SER A 63 39.61 -41.29 -8.92
CA SER A 63 40.26 -40.98 -10.19
C SER A 63 41.73 -40.56 -10.01
N GLU A 64 42.06 -39.87 -8.92
CA GLU A 64 43.45 -39.53 -8.60
C GLU A 64 44.26 -40.74 -8.15
N LEU A 65 43.67 -41.63 -7.33
CA LEU A 65 44.27 -42.89 -6.94
C LEU A 65 44.59 -43.78 -8.14
N GLU A 66 43.67 -43.87 -9.11
CA GLU A 66 43.90 -44.62 -10.36
C GLU A 66 45.10 -44.05 -11.14
N LYS A 67 45.16 -42.72 -11.32
CA LYS A 67 46.29 -42.05 -11.98
C LYS A 67 47.62 -42.27 -11.25
N LEU A 68 47.62 -42.25 -9.92
CA LEU A 68 48.82 -42.52 -9.12
C LEU A 68 49.23 -43.99 -9.21
N GLY A 69 48.28 -44.91 -9.21
CA GLY A 69 48.52 -46.34 -9.43
C GLY A 69 49.15 -46.62 -10.79
N ASP A 70 48.65 -45.97 -11.85
CA ASP A 70 49.24 -46.08 -13.19
C ASP A 70 50.66 -45.53 -13.25
N LYS A 71 50.92 -44.38 -12.62
CA LYS A 71 52.29 -43.82 -12.52
C LYS A 71 53.22 -44.78 -11.78
N LEU A 72 52.78 -45.34 -10.66
CA LEU A 72 53.55 -46.32 -9.89
C LEU A 72 53.90 -47.53 -10.76
N ARG A 73 52.92 -48.12 -11.43
CA ARG A 73 53.12 -49.27 -12.34
C ARG A 73 54.12 -48.96 -13.45
N LEU A 74 54.05 -47.76 -14.05
CA LEU A 74 55.03 -47.33 -15.06
C LEU A 74 56.44 -47.21 -14.48
N THR A 75 56.58 -46.66 -13.27
CA THR A 75 57.89 -46.55 -12.61
C THR A 75 58.46 -47.90 -12.18
N GLU A 76 57.62 -48.83 -11.71
CA GLU A 76 58.01 -50.20 -11.38
C GLU A 76 58.53 -50.95 -12.61
N ASN A 77 57.79 -50.88 -13.73
CA ASN A 77 58.21 -51.48 -15.00
C ASN A 77 59.55 -50.90 -15.49
N LEU A 78 59.74 -49.58 -15.36
CA LEU A 78 61.00 -48.93 -15.74
C LEU A 78 62.16 -49.41 -14.86
N LEU A 79 61.94 -49.54 -13.55
CA LEU A 79 62.92 -50.03 -12.60
C LEU A 79 63.30 -51.48 -12.91
N GLU A 80 62.32 -52.33 -13.20
CA GLU A 80 62.53 -53.73 -13.60
C GLU A 80 63.35 -53.83 -14.89
N GLN A 81 63.03 -53.02 -15.90
CA GLN A 81 63.81 -52.94 -17.15
C GLN A 81 65.27 -52.52 -16.89
N LYS A 82 65.50 -51.50 -16.06
CA LYS A 82 66.85 -51.06 -15.68
C LYS A 82 67.63 -52.16 -14.96
N ASN A 83 66.96 -52.95 -14.14
CA ASN A 83 67.59 -54.07 -13.44
C ASN A 83 68.00 -55.19 -14.42
N LEU A 84 67.19 -55.47 -15.44
CA LEU A 84 67.55 -56.39 -16.53
C LEU A 84 68.75 -55.87 -17.33
N ASP A 85 68.76 -54.57 -17.68
CA ASP A 85 69.89 -53.95 -18.39
C ASP A 85 71.20 -54.01 -17.58
N MET A 86 71.14 -53.79 -16.25
CA MET A 86 72.29 -53.93 -15.36
C MET A 86 72.85 -55.36 -15.33
N LYS A 87 71.97 -56.37 -15.30
CA LYS A 87 72.40 -57.78 -15.35
C LYS A 87 73.10 -58.08 -16.68
N LYS A 88 72.56 -57.59 -17.79
CA LYS A 88 73.17 -57.75 -19.13
C LYS A 88 74.53 -57.04 -19.23
N LEU A 89 74.63 -55.79 -18.78
CA LEU A 89 75.93 -55.10 -18.73
C LEU A 89 76.95 -55.83 -17.85
N SER A 90 76.50 -56.46 -16.76
CA SER A 90 77.38 -57.26 -15.92
C SER A 90 77.86 -58.55 -16.61
N THR A 91 77.06 -59.19 -17.46
CA THR A 91 77.50 -60.36 -18.24
C THR A 91 78.46 -59.91 -19.34
N ASP A 92 78.11 -58.86 -20.09
CA ASP A 92 78.92 -58.31 -21.17
C ASP A 92 80.29 -57.85 -20.66
N LYS A 93 80.36 -57.26 -19.46
CA LYS A 93 81.64 -56.89 -18.82
C LYS A 93 82.52 -58.10 -18.53
N LYS A 94 81.95 -59.23 -18.09
CA LYS A 94 82.70 -60.47 -17.83
C LYS A 94 83.22 -61.07 -19.14
N GLU A 95 82.39 -61.06 -20.18
CA GLU A 95 82.77 -61.52 -21.52
C GLU A 95 83.86 -60.65 -22.14
N ALA A 96 83.74 -59.32 -22.03
CA ALA A 96 84.75 -58.38 -22.51
C ALA A 96 86.11 -58.57 -21.81
N LEU A 97 86.12 -58.80 -20.49
CA LEU A 97 87.34 -59.15 -19.76
C LEU A 97 87.93 -60.47 -20.24
N ALA A 98 87.11 -61.49 -20.48
CA ALA A 98 87.58 -62.76 -21.03
C ALA A 98 88.18 -62.59 -22.44
N ALA A 99 87.53 -61.81 -23.30
CA ALA A 99 88.02 -61.47 -24.64
C ALA A 99 89.33 -60.67 -24.59
N GLN A 100 89.47 -59.75 -23.63
CA GLN A 100 90.71 -59.00 -23.40
C GLN A 100 91.87 -59.95 -23.07
N TYR A 101 91.69 -60.88 -22.13
CA TYR A 101 92.71 -61.87 -21.79
C TYR A 101 93.07 -62.77 -23.01
N ALA A 102 92.10 -63.13 -23.84
CA ALA A 102 92.32 -63.92 -25.05
C ALA A 102 93.10 -63.15 -26.13
N ALA A 103 92.77 -61.87 -26.35
CA ALA A 103 93.47 -60.99 -27.29
C ALA A 103 94.93 -60.76 -26.85
N GLU A 104 95.16 -60.54 -25.55
CA GLU A 104 96.51 -60.37 -25.00
C GLU A 104 97.36 -61.64 -25.17
N ALA A 105 96.77 -62.83 -24.97
CA ALA A 105 97.44 -64.10 -25.26
C ALA A 105 97.79 -64.27 -26.74
N THR A 106 96.92 -63.79 -27.64
CA THR A 106 97.15 -63.86 -29.09
C THR A 106 98.24 -62.89 -29.52
N LEU A 107 98.27 -61.67 -28.99
CA LEU A 107 99.36 -60.72 -29.24
C LEU A 107 100.72 -61.29 -28.80
N ARG A 108 100.78 -61.94 -27.63
CA ARG A 108 102.01 -62.59 -27.17
C ARG A 108 102.50 -63.71 -28.13
N ARG A 109 101.59 -64.39 -28.86
CA ARG A 109 101.95 -65.37 -29.89
C ARG A 109 102.45 -64.71 -31.18
N VAL A 110 101.72 -63.72 -31.68
CA VAL A 110 102.08 -63.02 -32.94
C VAL A 110 103.43 -62.30 -32.83
N TYR A 111 103.74 -61.70 -31.67
CA TYR A 111 105.06 -61.09 -31.45
C TYR A 111 106.21 -62.11 -31.39
N ALA A 112 105.92 -63.39 -31.15
CA ALA A 112 106.92 -64.47 -31.21
C ALA A 112 107.16 -64.98 -32.64
N ASP A 113 106.16 -64.86 -33.52
CA ASP A 113 106.21 -65.35 -34.91
C ASP A 113 106.79 -64.32 -35.91
N GLN A 114 107.01 -63.06 -35.50
CA GLN A 114 107.54 -61.98 -36.35
C GLN A 114 109.09 -61.93 -36.42
N LYS A 115 109.72 -63.07 -36.71
CA LYS A 115 111.13 -63.15 -37.10
C LYS A 115 111.20 -63.71 -38.52
N ASP A 116 111.55 -62.82 -39.45
CA ASP A 116 111.93 -63.06 -40.85
C ASP A 116 110.78 -63.27 -41.87
N ASP A 117 110.61 -62.30 -42.78
CA ASP A 117 110.66 -62.53 -44.25
C ASP A 117 110.38 -61.27 -45.09
N ASP A 118 110.92 -61.31 -46.31
CA ASP A 118 111.05 -60.28 -47.34
C ASP A 118 109.73 -59.59 -47.76
N PHE A 119 109.70 -58.25 -47.71
CA PHE A 119 108.52 -57.47 -48.11
C PHE A 119 108.58 -56.99 -49.57
N VAL A 120 107.47 -57.21 -50.28
CA VAL A 120 107.05 -56.46 -51.48
C VAL A 120 107.16 -54.95 -51.19
N PRO A 121 107.57 -54.08 -52.16
CA PRO A 121 107.74 -52.65 -51.91
C PRO A 121 106.46 -52.04 -51.34
N VAL A 122 106.46 -51.84 -50.01
CA VAL A 122 105.26 -51.56 -49.22
C VAL A 122 104.57 -50.29 -49.71
N GLN A 123 105.35 -49.37 -50.30
CA GLN A 123 104.89 -48.10 -50.86
C GLN A 123 103.83 -48.22 -51.96
N ALA A 124 103.89 -49.26 -52.81
CA ALA A 124 102.93 -49.44 -53.91
C ALA A 124 101.54 -49.88 -53.41
N ILE A 125 101.49 -50.55 -52.27
CA ILE A 125 100.25 -50.97 -51.59
C ILE A 125 99.76 -49.85 -50.66
N ILE A 126 100.68 -49.09 -50.05
CA ILE A 126 100.38 -47.98 -49.14
C ILE A 126 99.71 -46.79 -49.86
N ALA A 127 100.18 -46.39 -51.05
CA ALA A 127 99.74 -45.13 -51.67
C ALA A 127 98.23 -45.02 -51.98
N PRO A 128 97.52 -46.05 -52.51
CA PRO A 128 96.07 -46.02 -52.65
C PRO A 128 95.34 -45.92 -51.30
N LEU A 129 95.82 -46.64 -50.29
CA LEU A 129 95.25 -46.60 -48.93
C LEU A 129 95.44 -45.21 -48.30
N GLU A 130 96.57 -44.55 -48.53
CA GLU A 130 96.81 -43.16 -48.10
C GLU A 130 95.85 -42.17 -48.78
N ALA A 131 95.55 -42.38 -50.07
CA ALA A 131 94.58 -41.57 -50.81
C ALA A 131 93.15 -41.77 -50.27
N ASP A 132 92.75 -43.01 -49.99
CA ASP A 132 91.45 -43.33 -49.38
C ASP A 132 91.32 -42.75 -47.96
N ILE A 133 92.38 -42.85 -47.14
CA ILE A 133 92.43 -42.21 -45.82
C ILE A 133 92.25 -40.70 -45.95
N LYS A 134 92.89 -40.06 -46.94
CA LYS A 134 92.76 -38.62 -47.18
C LYS A 134 91.33 -38.25 -47.63
N MET A 135 90.72 -39.06 -48.47
CA MET A 135 89.33 -38.88 -48.91
C MET A 135 88.35 -39.01 -47.74
N HIS A 136 88.46 -40.06 -46.92
CA HIS A 136 87.64 -40.20 -45.72
C HIS A 136 87.87 -39.09 -44.70
N LYS A 137 89.10 -38.56 -44.55
CA LYS A 137 89.35 -37.38 -43.71
C LYS A 137 88.60 -36.15 -44.20
N ASN A 138 88.55 -35.93 -45.52
CA ASN A 138 87.79 -34.81 -46.10
C ASN A 138 86.27 -35.03 -45.94
N GLU A 139 85.79 -36.25 -46.11
CA GLU A 139 84.38 -36.62 -45.87
C GLU A 139 83.98 -36.40 -44.41
N ILE A 140 84.83 -36.83 -43.46
CA ILE A 140 84.63 -36.57 -42.02
C ILE A 140 84.58 -35.05 -41.75
N ALA A 141 85.43 -34.26 -42.38
CA ALA A 141 85.42 -32.79 -42.21
C ALA A 141 84.11 -32.16 -42.75
N ALA A 142 83.64 -32.60 -43.92
CA ALA A 142 82.35 -32.16 -44.47
C ALA A 142 81.17 -32.55 -43.56
N LEU A 143 81.13 -33.80 -43.08
CA LEU A 143 80.11 -34.25 -42.13
C LEU A 143 80.16 -33.49 -40.80
N GLN A 144 81.34 -33.09 -40.33
CA GLN A 144 81.47 -32.25 -39.15
C GLN A 144 80.91 -30.84 -39.37
N GLU A 145 81.11 -30.26 -40.55
CA GLU A 145 80.52 -28.96 -40.91
C GLU A 145 79.00 -29.04 -41.01
N ASP A 146 78.46 -30.09 -41.65
CA ASP A 146 77.03 -30.37 -41.73
C ASP A 146 76.41 -30.57 -40.33
N LYS A 147 77.08 -31.31 -39.44
CA LYS A 147 76.66 -31.46 -38.04
C LYS A 147 76.55 -30.09 -37.35
N ARG A 148 77.56 -29.23 -37.51
CA ARG A 148 77.52 -27.87 -36.93
C ARG A 148 76.42 -27.01 -37.58
N ALA A 149 76.14 -27.16 -38.87
CA ALA A 149 75.05 -26.47 -39.55
C ALA A 149 73.68 -26.92 -38.99
N MET A 150 73.50 -28.22 -38.79
CA MET A 150 72.31 -28.80 -38.16
C MET A 150 72.14 -28.32 -36.72
N GLU A 151 73.20 -28.24 -35.92
CA GLU A 151 73.14 -27.69 -34.56
C GLU A 151 72.73 -26.21 -34.54
N ARG A 152 73.23 -25.38 -35.47
CA ARG A 152 72.81 -23.97 -35.59
C ARG A 152 71.34 -23.85 -35.97
N LEU A 153 70.90 -24.67 -36.93
CA LEU A 153 69.50 -24.71 -37.35
C LEU A 153 68.60 -25.17 -36.21
N ASN A 154 69.02 -26.16 -35.42
CA ASN A 154 68.25 -26.63 -34.28
C ASN A 154 68.12 -25.54 -33.21
N LYS A 155 69.21 -24.85 -32.86
CA LYS A 155 69.18 -23.69 -31.94
C LYS A 155 68.27 -22.56 -32.44
N SER A 156 68.31 -22.27 -33.74
CA SER A 156 67.42 -21.27 -34.34
C SER A 156 65.95 -21.68 -34.25
N LYS A 157 65.62 -22.96 -34.45
CA LYS A 157 64.26 -23.47 -34.33
C LYS A 157 63.78 -23.47 -32.88
N GLU A 158 64.63 -23.88 -31.94
CA GLU A 158 64.35 -23.80 -30.50
C GLU A 158 64.07 -22.34 -30.09
N ALA A 159 64.88 -21.38 -30.53
CA ALA A 159 64.64 -19.96 -30.26
C ALA A 159 63.28 -19.48 -30.80
N ALA A 160 62.93 -19.85 -32.04
CA ALA A 160 61.65 -19.52 -32.65
C ALA A 160 60.46 -20.18 -31.92
N LEU A 161 60.62 -21.42 -31.44
CA LEU A 161 59.60 -22.10 -30.65
C LEU A 161 59.36 -21.39 -29.31
N VAL A 162 60.41 -20.96 -28.62
CA VAL A 162 60.27 -20.23 -27.35
C VAL A 162 59.60 -18.87 -27.58
N GLU A 163 59.89 -18.18 -28.69
CA GLU A 163 59.20 -16.94 -29.05
C GLU A 163 57.71 -17.14 -29.38
N ALA A 164 57.38 -18.21 -30.11
CA ALA A 164 56.00 -18.61 -30.37
C ALA A 164 55.26 -18.94 -29.07
N GLU A 165 55.91 -19.63 -28.13
CA GLU A 165 55.33 -19.96 -26.83
C GLU A 165 55.04 -18.70 -25.99
N ARG A 166 55.96 -17.72 -25.99
CA ARG A 166 55.70 -16.42 -25.33
C ARG A 166 54.51 -15.69 -25.95
N THR A 167 54.39 -15.73 -27.28
CA THR A 167 53.27 -15.12 -28.00
C THR A 167 51.95 -15.81 -27.65
N LEU A 168 51.95 -17.14 -27.57
CA LEU A 168 50.79 -17.93 -27.19
C LEU A 168 50.35 -17.65 -25.75
N LYS A 169 51.30 -17.59 -24.79
CA LYS A 169 51.00 -17.21 -23.40
C LYS A 169 50.37 -15.83 -23.31
N SER A 170 50.95 -14.84 -24.00
CA SER A 170 50.39 -13.49 -24.06
C SER A 170 49.00 -13.45 -24.73
N ALA A 171 48.75 -14.29 -25.73
CA ALA A 171 47.42 -14.40 -26.34
C ALA A 171 46.40 -15.04 -25.40
N LEU A 172 46.82 -16.05 -24.61
CA LEU A 172 45.97 -16.70 -23.61
C LEU A 172 45.60 -15.72 -22.48
N GLU A 173 46.55 -14.95 -21.96
CA GLU A 173 46.26 -13.90 -20.96
C GLU A 173 45.25 -12.87 -21.49
N ARG A 174 45.42 -12.42 -22.75
CA ARG A 174 44.45 -11.52 -23.39
C ARG A 174 43.07 -12.17 -23.53
N ALA A 175 43.00 -13.46 -23.84
CA ALA A 175 41.74 -14.18 -23.95
C ALA A 175 41.00 -14.25 -22.60
N LEU A 176 41.72 -14.52 -21.51
CA LEU A 176 41.15 -14.53 -20.15
C LEU A 176 40.60 -13.15 -19.75
N ILE A 177 41.34 -12.07 -20.04
CA ILE A 177 40.85 -10.70 -19.77
C ILE A 177 39.57 -10.40 -20.57
N VAL A 178 39.50 -10.83 -21.83
CA VAL A 178 38.30 -10.65 -22.65
C VAL A 178 37.11 -11.39 -22.05
N GLU A 179 37.30 -12.62 -21.58
CA GLU A 179 36.26 -13.39 -20.89
C GLU A 179 35.78 -12.69 -19.60
N GLU A 180 36.69 -12.18 -18.78
CA GLU A 180 36.33 -11.42 -17.57
C GLU A 180 35.52 -10.16 -17.91
N VAL A 181 35.94 -9.40 -18.93
CA VAL A 181 35.22 -8.21 -19.39
C VAL A 181 33.85 -8.58 -19.97
N GLN A 182 33.73 -9.70 -20.69
CA GLN A 182 32.45 -10.21 -21.19
C GLN A 182 31.51 -10.56 -20.05
N ASN A 183 32.00 -11.23 -19.01
CA ASN A 183 31.25 -11.56 -17.81
C ASN A 183 30.77 -10.29 -17.09
N HIS A 184 31.64 -9.28 -16.95
CA HIS A 184 31.25 -7.99 -16.39
C HIS A 184 30.21 -7.27 -17.25
N ASN A 185 30.33 -7.34 -18.58
CA ASN A 185 29.35 -6.78 -19.51
C ASN A 185 27.98 -7.46 -19.37
N PHE A 186 27.96 -8.78 -19.17
CA PHE A 186 26.72 -9.53 -18.97
C PHE A 186 26.03 -9.11 -17.67
N GLU A 187 26.78 -8.97 -16.57
CA GLU A 187 26.23 -8.51 -15.29
C GLU A 187 25.72 -7.06 -15.38
N LEU A 188 26.45 -6.16 -16.04
CA LEU A 188 25.97 -4.79 -16.28
C LEU A 188 24.69 -4.76 -17.12
N ARG A 189 24.58 -5.60 -18.16
CA ARG A 189 23.34 -5.72 -18.95
C ARG A 189 22.17 -6.18 -18.10
N ARG A 190 22.41 -7.16 -17.22
CA ARG A 190 21.40 -7.64 -16.28
C ARG A 190 20.98 -6.54 -15.29
N GLN A 191 21.92 -5.76 -14.76
CA GLN A 191 21.61 -4.63 -13.89
C GLN A 191 20.81 -3.53 -14.61
N ILE A 192 21.12 -3.26 -15.89
CA ILE A 192 20.34 -2.35 -16.71
C ILE A 192 18.91 -2.85 -16.89
N GLU A 193 18.73 -4.15 -17.17
CA GLU A 193 17.41 -4.77 -17.31
C GLU A 193 16.59 -4.68 -16.01
N ILE A 194 17.21 -4.98 -14.86
CA ILE A 194 16.59 -4.82 -13.54
C ILE A 194 16.18 -3.35 -13.32
N SER A 195 17.09 -2.41 -13.58
CA SER A 195 16.82 -0.98 -13.42
C SER A 195 15.68 -0.50 -14.34
N GLN A 196 15.56 -1.07 -15.54
CA GLN A 196 14.47 -0.75 -16.46
C GLN A 196 13.12 -1.27 -15.96
N GLU A 197 13.06 -2.49 -15.44
CA GLU A 197 11.82 -3.04 -14.88
C GLU A 197 11.43 -2.34 -13.57
N GLU A 198 12.40 -1.96 -12.71
CA GLU A 198 12.16 -1.12 -11.54
C GLU A 198 11.55 0.23 -11.93
N ASN A 199 12.11 0.91 -12.93
CA ASN A 199 11.53 2.17 -13.44
C ASN A 199 10.11 1.98 -13.96
N LYS A 200 9.84 0.88 -14.66
CA LYS A 200 8.50 0.57 -15.15
C LYS A 200 7.49 0.30 -14.03
N ILE A 201 7.93 -0.32 -12.93
CA ILE A 201 7.11 -0.49 -11.71
C ILE A 201 6.87 0.89 -11.07
N LEU A 202 7.91 1.70 -10.91
CA LEU A 202 7.81 3.06 -10.36
C LEU A 202 6.85 3.93 -11.18
N ASP A 203 6.91 3.87 -12.51
CA ASP A 203 6.00 4.58 -13.41
C ASP A 203 4.54 4.15 -13.23
N LYS A 204 4.28 2.84 -13.09
CA LYS A 204 2.93 2.33 -12.80
C LYS A 204 2.42 2.85 -11.47
N THR A 205 3.24 2.82 -10.42
CA THR A 205 2.88 3.36 -9.11
C THR A 205 2.68 4.87 -9.14
N ASN A 206 3.51 5.61 -9.88
CA ASN A 206 3.37 7.06 -10.00
C ASN A 206 2.05 7.42 -10.73
N ARG A 207 1.72 6.73 -11.82
CA ARG A 207 0.43 6.92 -12.52
C ARG A 207 -0.77 6.65 -11.60
N GLN A 208 -0.70 5.62 -10.75
CA GLN A 208 -1.73 5.35 -9.75
C GLN A 208 -1.86 6.50 -8.75
N LYS A 209 -0.75 6.97 -8.16
CA LYS A 209 -0.75 8.11 -7.23
C LYS A 209 -1.29 9.39 -7.87
N VAL A 210 -0.93 9.66 -9.14
CA VAL A 210 -1.48 10.79 -9.89
C VAL A 210 -3.00 10.65 -10.02
N SER A 211 -3.51 9.46 -10.36
CA SER A 211 -4.97 9.24 -10.45
C SER A 211 -5.68 9.39 -9.10
N GLU A 212 -5.03 9.05 -7.98
CA GLU A 212 -5.57 9.28 -6.64
C GLU A 212 -5.59 10.77 -6.29
N VAL A 213 -4.51 11.49 -6.61
CA VAL A 213 -4.42 12.95 -6.45
C VAL A 213 -5.48 13.66 -7.29
N GLU A 214 -5.74 13.22 -8.52
CA GLU A 214 -6.80 13.75 -9.38
C GLU A 214 -8.19 13.52 -8.78
N LYS A 215 -8.47 12.33 -8.24
CA LYS A 215 -9.73 12.05 -7.51
C LYS A 215 -9.89 12.95 -6.29
N LEU A 216 -8.85 13.08 -5.47
CA LEU A 216 -8.88 13.98 -4.31
C LEU A 216 -9.09 15.44 -4.73
N SER A 217 -8.43 15.87 -5.81
CA SER A 217 -8.61 17.21 -6.36
C SER A 217 -10.05 17.44 -6.84
N GLN A 218 -10.69 16.43 -7.42
CA GLN A 218 -12.11 16.50 -7.80
C GLN A 218 -13.02 16.61 -6.56
N THR A 219 -12.77 15.80 -5.51
CA THR A 219 -13.55 15.90 -4.27
C THR A 219 -13.37 17.26 -3.57
N ILE A 220 -12.19 17.87 -3.67
CA ILE A 220 -11.95 19.22 -3.14
C ILE A 220 -12.80 20.24 -3.89
N LYS A 221 -12.87 20.18 -5.22
CA LYS A 221 -13.72 21.08 -6.02
C LYS A 221 -15.20 20.95 -5.68
N GLU A 222 -15.69 19.72 -5.52
CA GLU A 222 -17.07 19.46 -5.12
C GLU A 222 -17.37 20.07 -3.73
N LEU A 223 -16.45 19.90 -2.77
CA LEU A 223 -16.58 20.54 -1.46
C LEU A 223 -16.50 22.08 -1.52
N GLU A 224 -15.67 22.64 -2.40
CA GLU A 224 -15.60 24.09 -2.63
C GLU A 224 -16.93 24.62 -3.17
N GLU A 225 -17.57 23.92 -4.11
CA GLU A 225 -18.90 24.24 -4.63
C GLU A 225 -19.98 24.15 -3.54
N GLU A 226 -19.94 23.11 -2.70
CA GLU A 226 -20.83 22.98 -1.54
C GLU A 226 -20.65 24.12 -0.54
N ILE A 227 -19.40 24.56 -0.28
CA ILE A 227 -19.11 25.69 0.59
C ILE A 227 -19.67 26.99 -0.01
N LEU A 228 -19.53 27.20 -1.33
CA LEU A 228 -20.09 28.37 -2.00
C LEU A 228 -21.62 28.38 -1.89
N ALA A 229 -22.28 27.25 -2.16
CA ALA A 229 -23.73 27.10 -2.01
C ALA A 229 -24.19 27.29 -0.54
N ALA A 230 -23.44 26.77 0.43
CA ALA A 230 -23.68 27.00 1.85
C ALA A 230 -23.53 28.50 2.22
N GLY A 231 -22.58 29.19 1.60
CA GLY A 231 -22.39 30.64 1.72
C GLY A 231 -23.62 31.42 1.23
N GLU A 232 -24.18 31.06 0.08
CA GLU A 232 -25.41 31.65 -0.45
C GLU A 232 -26.62 31.40 0.46
N ALA A 233 -26.80 30.17 0.94
CA ALA A 233 -27.85 29.83 1.89
C ALA A 233 -27.72 30.62 3.20
N ALA A 234 -26.49 30.78 3.72
CA ALA A 234 -26.23 31.58 4.91
C ALA A 234 -26.54 33.07 4.70
N ASN A 235 -26.28 33.61 3.50
CA ASN A 235 -26.66 34.98 3.14
C ASN A 235 -28.19 35.15 3.13
N ALA A 236 -28.91 34.21 2.51
CA ALA A 236 -30.38 34.21 2.50
C ALA A 236 -30.97 34.14 3.93
N ILE A 237 -30.39 33.31 4.81
CA ILE A 237 -30.79 33.26 6.23
C ILE A 237 -30.59 34.62 6.91
N ARG A 238 -29.45 35.29 6.68
CA ARG A 238 -29.18 36.63 7.23
C ARG A 238 -30.19 37.67 6.69
N ASP A 239 -30.57 37.58 5.42
CA ASP A 239 -31.60 38.45 4.84
C ASP A 239 -32.98 38.22 5.47
N TYR A 240 -33.41 36.96 5.62
CA TYR A 240 -34.67 36.65 6.31
C TYR A 240 -34.65 37.10 7.78
N GLN A 241 -33.54 36.92 8.48
CA GLN A 241 -33.38 37.43 9.85
C GLN A 241 -33.53 38.96 9.92
N ARG A 242 -32.97 39.69 8.95
CA ARG A 242 -33.15 41.15 8.84
C ARG A 242 -34.62 41.50 8.62
N GLN A 243 -35.30 40.82 7.68
CA GLN A 243 -36.72 41.04 7.40
C GLN A 243 -37.60 40.74 8.62
N ILE A 244 -37.35 39.63 9.33
CA ILE A 244 -38.06 39.29 10.57
C ILE A 244 -37.86 40.37 11.62
N SER A 245 -36.64 40.90 11.76
CA SER A 245 -36.34 41.97 12.70
C SER A 245 -37.09 43.27 12.36
N GLN A 246 -37.20 43.61 11.08
CA GLN A 246 -38.00 44.74 10.59
C GLN A 246 -39.49 44.54 10.90
N LEU A 247 -40.05 43.39 10.53
CA LEU A 247 -41.46 43.04 10.82
C LEU A 247 -41.75 43.02 12.32
N GLN A 248 -40.79 42.61 13.16
CA GLN A 248 -40.96 42.69 14.61
C GLN A 248 -41.03 44.13 15.10
N GLU A 249 -40.25 45.05 14.55
CA GLU A 249 -40.34 46.46 14.93
C GLU A 249 -41.64 47.10 14.44
N GLU A 250 -42.07 46.80 13.22
CA GLU A 250 -43.37 47.22 12.69
C GLU A 250 -44.52 46.67 13.54
N LYS A 251 -44.44 45.40 13.96
CA LYS A 251 -45.40 44.82 14.90
C LYS A 251 -45.42 45.61 16.21
N ARG A 252 -44.26 45.95 16.78
CA ARG A 252 -44.19 46.76 18.01
C ARG A 252 -44.79 48.15 17.81
N THR A 253 -44.57 48.80 16.67
CA THR A 253 -45.19 50.12 16.38
C THR A 253 -46.70 50.00 16.24
N LEU A 254 -47.20 49.02 15.50
CA LEU A 254 -48.63 48.76 15.35
C LEU A 254 -49.30 48.37 16.68
N GLU A 255 -48.65 47.58 17.53
CA GLU A 255 -49.14 47.27 18.88
C GLU A 255 -49.29 48.54 19.74
N ARG A 256 -48.31 49.46 19.66
CA ARG A 256 -48.39 50.76 20.35
C ARG A 256 -49.52 51.63 19.81
N GLU A 257 -49.71 51.68 18.49
CA GLU A 257 -50.80 52.43 17.87
C GLU A 257 -52.17 51.85 18.19
N LEU A 258 -52.32 50.54 18.12
CA LEU A 258 -53.52 49.83 18.51
C LEU A 258 -53.85 50.10 19.98
N ALA A 259 -52.86 50.12 20.87
CA ALA A 259 -53.06 50.50 22.26
C ALA A 259 -53.55 51.96 22.39
N ARG A 260 -52.99 52.91 21.63
CA ARG A 260 -53.45 54.31 21.60
C ARG A 260 -54.91 54.42 21.11
N ILE A 261 -55.25 53.71 20.04
CA ILE A 261 -56.61 53.69 19.46
C ILE A 261 -57.59 53.04 20.44
N LYS A 262 -57.22 51.95 21.13
CA LYS A 262 -58.06 51.37 22.17
C LYS A 262 -58.36 52.38 23.28
N VAL A 263 -57.35 53.12 23.74
CA VAL A 263 -57.55 54.16 24.77
C VAL A 263 -58.44 55.29 24.24
N SER A 264 -58.23 55.78 23.01
CA SER A 264 -59.10 56.82 22.43
C SER A 264 -60.53 56.33 22.22
N ALA A 265 -60.72 55.10 21.73
CA ALA A 265 -62.02 54.47 21.59
C ALA A 265 -62.73 54.31 22.94
N SER A 266 -62.02 53.86 23.99
CA SER A 266 -62.57 53.80 25.35
C SER A 266 -62.94 55.19 25.89
N ARG A 267 -62.16 56.24 25.58
CA ARG A 267 -62.50 57.63 25.93
C ARG A 267 -63.78 58.09 25.20
N VAL A 268 -63.86 57.88 23.88
CA VAL A 268 -65.07 58.21 23.09
C VAL A 268 -66.27 57.44 23.60
N ALA A 269 -66.15 56.13 23.84
CA ALA A 269 -67.23 55.32 24.40
C ALA A 269 -67.68 55.85 25.77
N SER A 270 -66.76 56.34 26.60
CA SER A 270 -67.10 56.97 27.89
C SER A 270 -67.80 58.32 27.70
N VAL A 271 -67.37 59.16 26.76
CA VAL A 271 -68.03 60.43 26.41
C VAL A 271 -69.43 60.18 25.89
N VAL A 272 -69.59 59.27 24.92
CA VAL A 272 -70.90 58.87 24.39
C VAL A 272 -71.76 58.32 25.53
N ALA A 273 -71.27 57.39 26.36
CA ALA A 273 -72.04 56.89 27.50
C ALA A 273 -72.47 58.01 28.48
N ASN A 274 -71.69 59.08 28.61
CA ASN A 274 -72.05 60.25 29.41
C ASN A 274 -73.05 61.18 28.70
N GLU A 275 -72.95 61.39 27.38
CA GLU A 275 -73.95 62.12 26.58
C GLU A 275 -75.32 61.43 26.65
N TRP A 276 -75.34 60.09 26.57
CA TRP A 276 -76.55 59.29 26.81
C TRP A 276 -77.05 59.38 28.26
N LYS A 277 -76.22 59.80 29.22
CA LYS A 277 -76.67 60.11 30.58
C LYS A 277 -77.27 61.52 30.69
N GLU A 278 -76.72 62.51 29.99
CA GLU A 278 -77.22 63.89 29.97
C GLU A 278 -78.53 64.03 29.17
N GLU A 279 -78.72 63.19 28.15
CA GLU A 279 -79.98 63.11 27.39
C GLU A 279 -81.08 62.29 28.10
N ASN A 280 -80.95 62.01 29.41
CA ASN A 280 -82.02 61.41 30.21
C ASN A 280 -83.20 62.36 30.50
N ASP A 281 -83.11 63.64 30.14
CA ASP A 281 -84.19 64.62 30.34
C ASP A 281 -85.11 64.84 29.12
N LYS A 282 -84.93 64.06 28.03
CA LYS A 282 -85.79 64.14 26.82
C LYS A 282 -86.40 62.83 26.34
N VAL A 283 -86.17 61.71 27.03
CA VAL A 283 -86.77 60.42 26.67
C VAL A 283 -87.82 60.08 27.72
N MET A 284 -89.07 59.92 27.27
CA MET A 284 -90.20 59.53 28.11
C MET A 284 -89.82 58.25 28.89
N PRO A 285 -89.79 58.26 30.23
CA PRO A 285 -89.35 57.12 31.02
C PRO A 285 -90.06 55.84 30.60
N VAL A 286 -89.32 54.74 30.43
CA VAL A 286 -89.85 53.43 30.00
C VAL A 286 -91.09 53.01 30.79
N LYS A 287 -91.19 53.41 32.06
CA LYS A 287 -92.36 53.20 32.91
C LYS A 287 -93.62 53.92 32.39
N GLN A 288 -93.51 55.20 32.01
CA GLN A 288 -94.60 55.96 31.39
C GLN A 288 -94.95 55.38 30.02
N TRP A 289 -93.97 54.97 29.22
CA TRP A 289 -94.23 54.35 27.92
C TRP A 289 -94.96 53.01 28.05
N LEU A 290 -94.61 52.20 29.06
CA LEU A 290 -95.31 50.95 29.37
C LEU A 290 -96.72 51.21 29.91
N GLU A 291 -96.93 52.29 30.67
CA GLU A 291 -98.26 52.71 31.15
C GLU A 291 -99.14 53.21 29.99
N GLU A 292 -98.61 54.05 29.10
CA GLU A 292 -99.31 54.50 27.88
C GLU A 292 -99.60 53.34 26.94
N ARG A 293 -98.65 52.42 26.75
CA ARG A 293 -98.88 51.21 25.95
C ARG A 293 -100.01 50.34 26.52
N LYS A 294 -100.08 50.20 27.85
CA LYS A 294 -101.20 49.49 28.51
C LYS A 294 -102.53 50.22 28.32
N LEU A 295 -102.52 51.55 28.42
CA LEU A 295 -103.72 52.39 28.24
C LEU A 295 -104.24 52.29 26.80
N LEU A 296 -103.37 52.41 25.81
CA LEU A 296 -103.71 52.23 24.39
C LEU A 296 -104.22 50.82 24.09
N GLN A 297 -103.63 49.79 24.72
CA GLN A 297 -104.09 48.41 24.54
C GLN A 297 -105.48 48.18 25.14
N ALA A 298 -105.78 48.78 26.31
CA ALA A 298 -107.10 48.74 26.92
C ALA A 298 -108.15 49.51 26.08
N GLU A 299 -107.78 50.65 25.51
CA GLU A 299 -108.66 51.44 24.66
C GLU A 299 -108.97 50.72 23.34
N MET A 300 -107.96 50.06 22.74
CA MET A 300 -108.14 49.22 21.56
C MET A 300 -109.11 48.05 21.84
N GLN A 301 -109.02 47.43 23.02
CA GLN A 301 -109.95 46.37 23.41
C GLN A 301 -111.37 46.91 23.61
N ARG A 302 -111.53 48.08 24.22
CA ARG A 302 -112.84 48.74 24.35
C ARG A 302 -113.47 49.07 22.99
N LEU A 303 -112.66 49.49 22.02
CA LEU A 303 -113.12 49.75 20.66
C LEU A 303 -113.56 48.45 19.95
N LYS A 304 -112.85 47.33 20.15
CA LYS A 304 -113.27 46.02 19.65
C LYS A 304 -114.62 45.59 20.25
N ASP A 305 -114.82 45.75 21.54
CA ASP A 305 -116.09 45.40 22.19
C ASP A 305 -117.25 46.27 21.68
N LYS A 306 -117.01 47.58 21.47
CA LYS A 306 -117.99 48.48 20.84
C LYS A 306 -118.32 48.07 19.40
N LEU A 307 -117.32 47.64 18.63
CA LEU A 307 -117.52 47.15 17.27
C LEU A 307 -118.43 45.91 17.26
N VAL A 308 -118.19 44.94 18.15
CA VAL A 308 -119.04 43.74 18.28
C VAL A 308 -120.48 44.09 18.64
N ILE A 309 -120.70 45.08 19.53
CA ILE A 309 -122.04 45.56 19.84
C ILE A 309 -122.68 46.20 18.60
N SER A 310 -121.96 47.05 17.88
CA SER A 310 -122.47 47.69 16.65
C SER A 310 -122.80 46.66 15.56
N GLU A 311 -122.01 45.61 15.41
CA GLU A 311 -122.30 44.51 14.48
C GLU A 311 -123.56 43.74 14.87
N LYS A 312 -123.75 43.45 16.17
CA LYS A 312 -124.98 42.81 16.66
C LYS A 312 -126.20 43.70 16.42
N THR A 313 -126.09 45.00 16.71
CA THR A 313 -127.16 45.98 16.46
C THR A 313 -127.48 46.10 14.98
N SER A 314 -126.47 46.17 14.11
CA SER A 314 -126.65 46.21 12.66
C SER A 314 -127.29 44.93 12.12
N LYS A 315 -126.93 43.75 12.64
CA LYS A 315 -127.59 42.47 12.29
C LYS A 315 -129.06 42.45 12.73
N ALA A 316 -129.36 42.95 13.93
CA ALA A 316 -130.74 43.07 14.40
C ALA A 316 -131.55 44.08 13.55
N GLU A 317 -130.93 45.20 13.15
CA GLU A 317 -131.52 46.19 12.26
C GLU A 317 -131.78 45.60 10.86
N ALA A 318 -130.84 44.84 10.30
CA ALA A 318 -131.04 44.12 9.04
C ALA A 318 -132.20 43.13 9.11
N GLN A 319 -132.32 42.37 10.21
CA GLN A 319 -133.47 41.48 10.44
C GLN A 319 -134.80 42.24 10.54
N LEU A 320 -134.80 43.41 11.19
CA LEU A 320 -135.97 44.29 11.26
C LEU A 320 -136.32 44.85 9.87
N LYS A 321 -135.31 45.26 9.10
CA LYS A 321 -135.45 45.74 7.73
C LYS A 321 -136.03 44.66 6.82
N ASP A 322 -135.59 43.41 6.94
CA ASP A 322 -136.16 42.28 6.19
C ASP A 322 -137.60 42.00 6.59
N LYS A 323 -137.93 42.04 7.89
CA LYS A 323 -139.33 41.95 8.37
C LYS A 323 -140.21 43.07 7.82
N LEU A 324 -139.72 44.31 7.83
CA LEU A 324 -140.44 45.46 7.28
C LEU A 324 -140.57 45.34 5.76
N LYS A 325 -139.53 44.90 5.06
CA LYS A 325 -139.55 44.68 3.61
C LYS A 325 -140.55 43.60 3.21
N LEU A 326 -140.65 42.51 3.98
CA LEU A 326 -141.70 41.50 3.80
C LEU A 326 -143.10 42.08 4.02
N ARG A 327 -143.32 42.87 5.08
CA ARG A 327 -144.62 43.56 5.30
C ARG A 327 -144.97 44.52 4.17
N LEU A 328 -143.99 45.29 3.67
CA LEU A 328 -144.16 46.22 2.56
C LEU A 328 -144.49 45.45 1.28
N LYS A 329 -143.85 44.30 1.05
CA LYS A 329 -144.16 43.41 -0.08
C LYS A 329 -145.60 42.89 -0.01
N THR A 330 -146.06 42.44 1.16
CA THR A 330 -147.46 42.02 1.36
C THR A 330 -148.46 43.18 1.14
N LEU A 331 -148.10 44.41 1.54
CA LEU A 331 -148.91 45.60 1.27
C LEU A 331 -148.90 46.00 -0.22
N GLU A 332 -147.76 45.94 -0.89
CA GLU A 332 -147.66 46.18 -2.34
C GLU A 332 -148.47 45.16 -3.12
N ASP A 333 -148.45 43.89 -2.74
CA ASP A 333 -149.20 42.83 -3.42
C ASP A 333 -150.71 42.96 -3.17
N THR A 334 -151.14 43.45 -2.00
CA THR A 334 -152.55 43.82 -1.74
C THR A 334 -152.98 45.09 -2.48
N LEU A 335 -152.09 46.08 -2.64
CA LEU A 335 -152.35 47.32 -3.37
C LEU A 335 -152.35 47.12 -4.90
N LYS A 336 -151.51 46.24 -5.44
CA LYS A 336 -151.53 45.85 -6.87
C LYS A 336 -152.82 45.15 -7.28
N TYR A 337 -153.48 44.44 -6.35
CA TYR A 337 -154.82 43.91 -6.58
C TYR A 337 -155.92 44.97 -6.48
N ALA A 338 -155.68 46.09 -5.79
CA ALA A 338 -156.68 47.14 -5.53
C ALA A 338 -156.59 48.37 -6.46
N SER A 339 -155.56 48.50 -7.31
CA SER A 339 -155.32 49.70 -8.11
C SER A 339 -155.58 49.50 -9.62
N ASN A 340 -156.83 49.16 -10.00
CA ASN A 340 -157.35 49.26 -11.38
C ASN A 340 -158.85 49.61 -11.37
N LEU A 341 -159.19 50.86 -10.99
CA LEU A 341 -160.15 51.77 -11.65
C LEU A 341 -160.65 52.85 -10.66
N PRO A 342 -160.93 54.08 -11.13
CA PRO A 342 -161.07 55.24 -10.27
C PRO A 342 -162.54 55.69 -10.16
N VAL A 343 -163.26 55.31 -9.10
CA VAL A 343 -164.63 55.79 -8.82
C VAL A 343 -164.89 55.74 -7.30
N ASN A 344 -165.42 56.85 -6.79
CA ASN A 344 -165.91 57.20 -5.43
C ASN A 344 -166.86 56.18 -4.75
N PRO A 345 -167.34 56.32 -3.48
CA PRO A 345 -167.24 57.46 -2.53
C PRO A 345 -166.98 57.09 -1.04
N SER A 346 -166.78 58.15 -0.23
CA SER A 346 -167.30 58.43 1.13
C SER A 346 -167.54 57.36 2.22
N THR A 347 -167.27 57.84 3.45
CA THR A 347 -168.03 57.66 4.72
C THR A 347 -167.70 56.50 5.69
N ASP A 348 -167.48 56.93 6.94
CA ASP A 348 -167.97 56.39 8.23
C ASP A 348 -167.47 55.09 8.87
N GLY A 349 -167.22 55.23 10.19
CA GLY A 349 -167.41 54.21 11.24
C GLY A 349 -166.33 53.13 11.32
N GLY A 350 -165.74 52.77 12.45
CA GLY A 350 -166.05 53.02 13.84
C GLY A 350 -165.40 51.90 14.67
N SER A 351 -164.79 52.28 15.80
CA SER A 351 -164.71 51.55 17.08
C SER A 351 -164.48 50.02 17.11
N SER A 352 -163.44 49.59 17.83
CA SER A 352 -163.58 48.65 18.96
C SER A 352 -162.33 48.68 19.88
N LYS A 353 -162.47 49.36 21.02
CA LYS A 353 -161.96 48.85 22.33
C LYS A 353 -162.76 47.56 22.64
N PRO A 354 -162.33 46.61 23.51
CA PRO A 354 -161.76 46.91 24.83
C PRO A 354 -160.82 45.85 25.47
N GLU A 355 -160.46 46.11 26.74
CA GLU A 355 -160.23 45.15 27.84
C GLU A 355 -158.94 44.30 27.90
N LYS A 356 -158.06 44.61 28.88
CA LYS A 356 -157.93 43.99 30.23
C LYS A 356 -157.31 42.58 30.18
N THR A 357 -156.19 42.42 30.88
CA THR A 357 -156.01 41.43 31.97
C THR A 357 -154.66 41.61 32.66
N ASN A 358 -154.67 41.27 33.94
CA ASN A 358 -153.65 41.48 34.95
C ASN A 358 -152.68 40.28 35.07
N ASN A 359 -151.59 40.53 35.81
CA ASN A 359 -150.89 39.62 36.76
C ASN A 359 -150.21 38.34 36.23
N LEU A 360 -148.95 38.12 36.63
CA LEU A 360 -148.56 37.21 37.73
C LEU A 360 -147.03 37.00 37.78
N PHE A 361 -146.46 37.23 38.98
CA PHE A 361 -145.27 36.59 39.61
C PHE A 361 -143.91 36.58 38.87
N GLY A 362 -142.75 36.75 39.52
CA GLY A 362 -142.39 36.62 40.92
C GLY A 362 -141.20 35.67 41.08
N ILE A 363 -140.18 36.13 41.83
CA ILE A 363 -139.44 35.37 42.85
C ILE A 363 -138.28 34.43 42.42
N LEU A 364 -137.08 34.89 42.80
CA LEU A 364 -135.93 34.23 43.45
C LEU A 364 -135.09 33.11 42.79
N SER A 365 -133.81 33.20 43.15
CA SER A 365 -133.01 32.12 43.78
C SER A 365 -132.11 31.21 42.94
N SER A 366 -130.86 31.17 43.44
CA SER A 366 -130.03 30.00 43.75
C SER A 366 -129.30 29.24 42.63
N ASN A 367 -127.99 29.11 42.87
CA ASN A 367 -127.11 27.94 42.84
C ASN A 367 -127.23 26.85 41.76
N ALA A 368 -126.05 26.28 41.50
CA ALA A 368 -125.76 25.04 40.78
C ALA A 368 -125.93 25.14 39.27
N GLY A 369 -125.04 24.62 38.44
CA GLY A 369 -123.96 23.69 38.64
C GLY A 369 -123.69 23.01 37.29
N LEU A 370 -122.67 22.17 37.26
CA LEU A 370 -122.44 21.10 36.29
C LEU A 370 -122.03 21.56 34.88
N GLU A 371 -120.75 21.38 34.56
CA GLU A 371 -120.22 20.15 33.93
C GLU A 371 -120.65 20.00 32.46
N LYS A 372 -119.66 19.88 31.57
CA LYS A 372 -119.22 18.64 30.88
C LYS A 372 -118.22 19.05 29.79
N ARG A 373 -116.97 18.54 29.89
CA ARG A 373 -116.40 17.41 29.12
C ARG A 373 -116.31 17.74 27.60
N SER A 374 -115.18 17.59 26.91
CA SER A 374 -114.30 16.42 26.80
C SER A 374 -112.88 16.87 26.37
N ASN A 375 -111.80 16.38 26.99
CA ASN A 375 -111.00 15.19 26.62
C ASN A 375 -110.55 15.20 25.15
N SER A 376 -109.25 15.25 24.82
CA SER A 376 -108.25 14.22 25.18
C SER A 376 -106.82 14.75 25.48
N GLN A 377 -106.23 14.17 26.52
CA GLN A 377 -104.80 14.09 26.87
C GLN A 377 -104.31 12.64 26.55
N PRO A 378 -103.08 12.15 26.85
CA PRO A 378 -101.72 12.76 26.92
C PRO A 378 -100.59 11.82 26.36
N ARG A 379 -99.31 12.26 26.49
CA ARG A 379 -98.05 11.53 26.88
C ARG A 379 -97.79 10.10 26.33
N VAL A 380 -96.58 9.67 25.91
CA VAL A 380 -95.22 9.98 26.39
C VAL A 380 -94.13 9.33 25.50
N SER A 381 -93.01 10.06 25.34
CA SER A 381 -91.59 9.67 25.18
C SER A 381 -91.12 8.61 24.18
N ILE A 382 -90.02 8.92 23.45
CA ILE A 382 -88.65 8.38 23.75
C ILE A 382 -87.61 8.93 22.75
N VAL A 383 -86.57 9.57 23.32
CA VAL A 383 -85.12 9.52 22.99
C VAL A 383 -84.71 9.98 21.57
N ARG A 384 -83.89 11.02 21.37
CA ARG A 384 -82.48 11.16 21.82
C ARG A 384 -82.04 12.64 21.77
N SER A 385 -81.42 13.08 22.84
CA SER A 385 -80.69 14.36 23.08
C SER A 385 -79.21 14.25 22.62
N PRO A 386 -78.31 15.24 22.85
CA PRO A 386 -78.39 16.69 22.56
C PRO A 386 -77.02 17.32 22.09
N ASP A 387 -77.02 18.63 21.78
CA ASP A 387 -76.15 19.74 22.27
C ASP A 387 -74.61 19.55 22.45
N ASP A 388 -73.73 20.55 22.51
CA ASP A 388 -73.65 21.99 22.20
C ASP A 388 -72.18 22.41 22.49
N LYS A 389 -71.75 23.52 21.87
CA LYS A 389 -70.95 24.65 22.44
C LYS A 389 -69.58 24.48 23.14
N SER A 390 -68.61 25.11 22.48
CA SER A 390 -67.74 26.23 22.95
C SER A 390 -66.85 26.17 24.22
N SER A 391 -65.57 26.47 23.96
CA SER A 391 -64.67 27.44 24.63
C SER A 391 -63.72 27.01 25.78
N ALA A 392 -62.42 27.13 25.46
CA ALA A 392 -61.25 27.63 26.22
C ALA A 392 -60.83 27.02 27.59
N GLU A 393 -59.61 26.47 27.68
CA GLU A 393 -58.44 27.07 28.37
C GLU A 393 -57.18 26.17 28.42
N LYS A 394 -56.02 26.76 28.07
CA LYS A 394 -54.68 26.76 28.73
C LYS A 394 -54.06 25.54 29.47
N ILE A 395 -52.75 25.37 29.15
CA ILE A 395 -51.55 25.00 29.97
C ILE A 395 -50.99 23.55 29.87
N ASN A 396 -49.77 23.49 29.29
CA ASN A 396 -48.54 22.67 29.53
C ASN A 396 -48.65 21.14 29.77
N ASN A 397 -47.74 20.25 29.33
CA ASN A 397 -46.39 20.36 28.77
C ASN A 397 -45.92 18.98 28.24
N ASN A 398 -44.92 18.99 27.36
CA ASN A 398 -43.77 18.07 27.19
C ASN A 398 -43.62 17.18 25.94
N ASN A 399 -42.40 17.35 25.37
CA ASN A 399 -41.55 16.49 24.52
C ASN A 399 -41.76 16.60 23.00
N PHE A 400 -40.73 16.72 22.15
CA PHE A 400 -39.28 16.60 22.29
C PHE A 400 -38.60 17.43 21.18
N ALA A 401 -37.54 18.16 21.54
CA ALA A 401 -36.92 19.18 20.72
C ALA A 401 -35.66 18.69 19.99
N GLU A 402 -35.52 19.21 18.79
CA GLU A 402 -34.41 19.13 17.86
C GLU A 402 -33.48 20.34 18.06
N LYS A 403 -32.17 20.14 17.77
CA LYS A 403 -31.21 21.11 17.21
C LYS A 403 -30.13 21.78 18.11
N VAL A 404 -28.88 21.33 17.88
CA VAL A 404 -27.60 22.06 17.67
C VAL A 404 -26.94 22.83 18.83
N LYS A 405 -25.61 22.57 19.04
CA LYS A 405 -24.51 23.58 19.04
C LYS A 405 -23.11 22.99 19.34
N GLU A 406 -22.19 23.21 18.40
CA GLU A 406 -20.85 23.82 18.48
C GLU A 406 -19.95 23.84 19.76
N THR A 407 -18.65 23.58 19.48
CA THR A 407 -17.37 24.17 20.00
C THR A 407 -16.65 23.65 21.28
N SER A 408 -15.50 23.00 21.02
CA SER A 408 -14.15 23.08 21.61
C SER A 408 -13.87 23.65 23.03
N THR A 409 -13.16 22.89 23.88
CA THR A 409 -11.72 23.04 24.27
C THR A 409 -11.34 22.43 25.65
N ILE A 410 -10.25 21.63 25.67
CA ILE A 410 -9.08 21.68 26.59
C ILE A 410 -9.16 21.13 28.05
N LYS A 411 -8.20 20.19 28.32
CA LYS A 411 -7.34 19.91 29.52
C LYS A 411 -7.66 18.75 30.51
N LYS A 412 -6.67 17.81 30.55
CA LYS A 412 -5.91 17.20 31.71
C LYS A 412 -6.72 16.44 32.80
N LYS A 413 -6.32 15.27 33.37
CA LYS A 413 -5.02 14.61 33.60
C LYS A 413 -5.20 13.16 34.17
N HIS A 414 -4.29 12.26 33.78
CA HIS A 414 -3.59 11.16 34.50
C HIS A 414 -4.22 9.83 35.00
N ALA A 415 -3.45 8.77 34.66
CA ALA A 415 -3.08 7.53 35.39
C ALA A 415 -4.11 6.38 35.43
N SER A 416 -3.79 5.09 35.20
CA SER A 416 -2.51 4.35 35.03
C SER A 416 -2.79 2.85 34.73
N GLN A 417 -1.80 2.16 34.13
CA GLN A 417 -1.59 0.68 34.02
C GLN A 417 -2.54 -0.12 33.09
N ASN A 418 -2.15 -1.13 32.29
CA ASN A 418 -0.87 -1.76 31.87
C ASN A 418 -1.18 -2.78 30.72
N LEU A 419 -0.13 -3.27 30.02
CA LEU A 419 -0.03 -4.46 29.13
C LEU A 419 -0.44 -4.25 27.65
N LEU A 420 0.36 -4.53 26.59
CA LEU A 420 1.67 -5.15 26.40
C LEU A 420 2.35 -4.51 25.17
N ARG A 421 3.68 -4.43 25.22
CA ARG A 421 4.58 -3.77 24.25
C ARG A 421 5.36 -4.84 23.48
N LYS A 422 5.67 -4.53 22.20
CA LYS A 422 6.84 -4.96 21.38
C LYS A 422 6.78 -6.37 20.78
N ARG A 423 6.86 -6.50 19.45
CA ARG A 423 8.06 -6.41 18.56
C ARG A 423 9.08 -7.50 18.91
N LEU A 424 9.11 -8.54 18.08
CA LEU A 424 10.07 -9.64 18.10
C LEU A 424 11.00 -9.51 16.90
N TRP A 425 12.30 -9.32 17.16
CA TRP A 425 13.44 -9.80 16.36
C TRP A 425 14.68 -9.72 17.26
N THR A 426 15.20 -10.87 17.69
CA THR A 426 16.64 -11.13 17.95
C THR A 426 16.87 -12.62 18.17
N ASN A 427 17.85 -13.16 17.44
CA ASN A 427 18.52 -14.45 17.62
C ASN A 427 19.15 -14.59 19.02
N GLN A 428 19.15 -15.81 19.56
CA GLN A 428 20.16 -16.28 20.51
C GLN A 428 20.42 -17.79 20.30
N ASN A 429 21.68 -18.11 19.97
CA ASN A 429 22.33 -19.38 20.31
C ASN A 429 22.90 -19.29 21.73
N LYS A 430 22.81 -20.36 22.54
CA LYS A 430 23.80 -20.65 23.60
C LYS A 430 23.77 -22.11 24.15
N VAL A 431 24.84 -22.85 23.84
CA VAL A 431 25.77 -23.71 24.67
C VAL A 431 25.27 -24.96 25.43
N ILE A 432 26.18 -25.98 25.47
CA ILE A 432 26.58 -26.98 26.52
C ILE A 432 26.81 -28.36 25.83
N ASP A 433 27.82 -29.22 26.03
CA ASP A 433 29.12 -29.31 26.77
C ASP A 433 29.76 -30.70 26.42
N ASN A 434 30.97 -31.00 26.94
CA ASN A 434 31.72 -32.31 26.99
C ASN A 434 32.77 -32.55 25.88
N SER A 435 33.96 -33.16 26.05
CA SER A 435 34.89 -33.49 27.15
C SER A 435 36.05 -34.33 26.50
N GLU A 436 37.21 -34.46 27.17
CA GLU A 436 38.33 -35.43 26.93
C GLU A 436 39.45 -34.96 25.95
N LYS A 437 40.70 -34.70 26.39
CA LYS A 437 41.84 -35.59 26.77
C LYS A 437 42.28 -36.50 25.58
N GLU A 438 43.53 -36.71 25.19
CA GLU A 438 44.82 -36.77 25.90
C GLU A 438 45.99 -37.02 24.87
N ASN A 439 47.23 -36.70 25.27
CA ASN A 439 48.55 -37.21 24.80
C ASN A 439 49.11 -36.69 23.45
N LYS A 440 50.19 -35.89 23.34
CA LYS A 440 51.61 -35.99 23.78
C LYS A 440 52.36 -37.25 23.32
N ASP A 441 53.29 -37.09 22.37
CA ASP A 441 54.76 -37.24 22.53
C ASP A 441 55.46 -37.13 21.14
N VAL A 442 56.42 -36.20 20.94
CA VAL A 442 57.91 -36.38 20.99
C VAL A 442 58.37 -37.37 19.89
N GLN A 443 59.16 -37.04 18.85
CA GLN A 443 60.54 -36.52 18.79
C GLN A 443 60.89 -36.30 17.28
N GLU A 444 61.41 -35.15 16.82
CA GLU A 444 62.84 -34.87 16.48
C GLU A 444 63.55 -35.99 15.67
N ASN A 445 64.36 -35.78 14.61
CA ASN A 445 64.96 -34.61 13.97
C ASN A 445 65.64 -35.05 12.63
N SER A 446 65.95 -34.05 11.77
CA SER A 446 67.13 -33.97 10.86
C SER A 446 67.03 -34.76 9.52
N VAL A 447 67.33 -34.26 8.30
CA VAL A 447 68.17 -33.16 7.79
C VAL A 447 67.70 -32.77 6.35
N VAL A 448 67.49 -31.45 6.13
CA VAL A 448 67.85 -30.59 4.97
C VAL A 448 67.71 -31.15 3.54
N ASP A 449 66.85 -30.54 2.70
CA ASP A 449 67.31 -29.60 1.66
C ASP A 449 66.20 -28.76 0.99
N VAL A 450 66.64 -27.61 0.50
CA VAL A 450 65.92 -26.39 0.07
C VAL A 450 65.24 -26.52 -1.31
N ILE A 451 64.08 -25.87 -1.52
CA ILE A 451 63.70 -25.09 -2.74
C ILE A 451 62.41 -24.28 -2.49
N ILE A 452 62.40 -23.10 -3.12
CA ILE A 452 61.57 -21.90 -3.02
C ILE A 452 60.26 -22.03 -3.83
N SER A 453 59.12 -21.62 -3.26
CA SER A 453 58.18 -20.59 -3.79
C SER A 453 56.73 -20.78 -3.28
N ASP A 454 56.21 -19.69 -2.73
CA ASP A 454 54.87 -19.10 -2.91
C ASP A 454 53.55 -19.76 -2.45
N ASP A 455 52.78 -18.84 -1.84
CA ASP A 455 51.34 -18.72 -1.63
C ASP A 455 50.63 -19.46 -0.48
N ASN A 456 50.50 -18.68 0.61
CA ASN A 456 49.24 -18.30 1.27
C ASN A 456 48.22 -19.40 1.62
N GLU A 457 48.23 -19.80 2.90
CA GLU A 457 47.00 -19.93 3.69
C GLU A 457 47.26 -19.73 5.19
N ILE A 458 46.20 -19.31 5.88
CA ILE A 458 46.14 -18.57 7.15
C ILE A 458 46.29 -19.50 8.38
N GLN A 459 47.05 -19.10 9.43
CA GLN A 459 46.56 -19.06 10.83
C GLN A 459 47.57 -18.54 11.89
N GLU A 460 46.99 -17.77 12.82
CA GLU A 460 47.34 -17.42 14.22
C GLU A 460 48.73 -17.73 14.83
N SER A 461 49.29 -16.74 15.53
CA SER A 461 49.28 -16.66 17.01
C SER A 461 50.29 -15.61 17.53
N GLY A 462 50.03 -14.98 18.68
CA GLY A 462 50.98 -14.01 19.23
C GLY A 462 50.60 -13.31 20.53
N ASN A 463 50.45 -14.11 21.60
CA ASN A 463 50.52 -13.75 23.02
C ASN A 463 51.26 -12.43 23.37
N ILE A 464 50.63 -11.59 24.20
CA ILE A 464 51.36 -10.80 25.22
C ILE A 464 50.66 -10.96 26.58
N LYS A 465 51.36 -11.68 27.46
CA LYS A 465 51.13 -11.84 28.89
C LYS A 465 51.59 -10.59 29.64
N ARG A 466 50.72 -9.97 30.45
CA ARG A 466 51.13 -9.29 31.70
C ARG A 466 50.08 -9.51 32.78
N LYS A 467 50.52 -10.11 33.89
CA LYS A 467 49.86 -10.13 35.20
C LYS A 467 50.25 -8.88 35.98
N SER A 468 49.30 -8.24 36.66
CA SER A 468 49.40 -7.52 37.95
C SER A 468 47.97 -7.06 38.28
N GLY A 469 47.30 -7.48 39.37
CA GLY A 469 47.44 -6.94 40.73
C GLY A 469 46.93 -5.49 40.74
N ASP A 470 45.89 -5.04 41.44
CA ASP A 470 45.37 -5.39 42.77
C ASP A 470 43.95 -4.80 42.95
N ASN A 471 43.18 -5.41 43.86
CA ASN A 471 42.00 -4.79 44.48
C ASN A 471 42.45 -3.68 45.43
N GLN A 472 41.75 -2.54 45.48
CA GLN A 472 41.44 -1.84 46.74
C GLN A 472 40.11 -1.08 46.70
N ASP A 473 39.46 -1.14 47.86
CA ASP A 473 38.13 -0.68 48.22
C ASP A 473 37.95 0.85 48.38
N ALA A 474 36.68 1.24 48.30
CA ALA A 474 35.98 2.28 49.07
C ALA A 474 36.45 3.76 48.99
N LYS A 475 35.53 4.68 48.63
CA LYS A 475 34.62 5.35 49.59
C LYS A 475 33.82 6.52 48.93
N SER A 476 32.51 6.32 48.88
CA SER A 476 31.36 7.24 49.00
C SER A 476 31.46 8.78 48.81
N THR A 477 30.40 9.28 48.13
CA THR A 477 29.62 10.52 48.35
C THR A 477 30.04 11.79 47.57
N ALA A 478 29.25 12.17 46.57
CA ALA A 478 28.42 13.37 46.62
C ALA A 478 27.72 13.63 45.26
N ARG A 479 26.49 14.12 45.39
CA ARG A 479 25.44 14.30 44.40
C ARG A 479 25.56 15.69 43.76
N ALA A 480 25.62 15.79 42.43
CA ALA A 480 24.95 16.86 41.68
C ALA A 480 25.07 16.63 40.17
N ASN A 481 23.93 16.83 39.51
CA ASN A 481 23.68 16.72 38.08
C ASN A 481 24.71 17.47 37.20
N THR A 482 25.29 16.76 36.23
CA THR A 482 25.81 17.34 34.99
C THR A 482 25.11 16.62 33.84
N GLU A 483 24.12 17.33 33.28
CA GLU A 483 23.81 17.43 31.85
C GLU A 483 24.31 16.27 30.97
N ASN A 484 23.37 15.43 30.50
CA ASN A 484 23.47 14.49 29.38
C ASN A 484 24.88 14.36 28.77
N ALA A 485 25.78 13.67 29.47
CA ALA A 485 27.00 13.22 28.84
C ALA A 485 26.59 12.24 27.75
N ASP A 486 26.97 12.53 26.51
CA ASP A 486 26.91 11.60 25.39
C ASP A 486 27.88 10.45 25.67
N VAL A 487 27.50 9.56 26.59
CA VAL A 487 28.34 8.46 27.05
C VAL A 487 28.16 7.31 26.07
N VAL A 488 29.00 7.30 25.04
CA VAL A 488 29.18 6.16 24.15
C VAL A 488 29.78 5.00 24.96
N SER A 489 29.24 3.79 24.82
CA SER A 489 29.71 2.63 25.58
C SER A 489 31.21 2.38 25.32
N GLY A 490 31.98 2.09 26.38
CA GLY A 490 33.43 1.86 26.26
C GLY A 490 33.79 0.75 25.25
N PHE A 491 32.92 -0.25 25.11
CA PHE A 491 33.04 -1.29 24.08
C PHE A 491 32.95 -0.72 22.65
N LEU A 492 32.09 0.27 22.40
CA LEU A 492 32.02 0.94 21.10
C LEU A 492 33.30 1.74 20.84
N TYR A 493 33.83 2.41 21.87
CA TYR A 493 35.11 3.12 21.78
C TYR A 493 36.26 2.16 21.47
N ASP A 494 36.36 1.03 22.17
CA ASP A 494 37.39 0.03 21.92
C ASP A 494 37.30 -0.57 20.52
N ARG A 495 36.07 -0.84 20.04
CA ARG A 495 35.82 -1.33 18.69
C ARG A 495 36.18 -0.29 17.64
N LEU A 496 35.71 0.95 17.82
CA LEU A 496 36.01 2.06 16.92
C LEU A 496 37.51 2.37 16.91
N GLN A 497 38.17 2.32 18.05
CA GLN A 497 39.62 2.50 18.17
C GLN A 497 40.39 1.40 17.42
N LYS A 498 39.94 0.14 17.50
CA LYS A 498 40.51 -0.96 16.72
C LYS A 498 40.29 -0.79 15.22
N GLU A 499 39.09 -0.40 14.79
CA GLU A 499 38.77 -0.13 13.39
C GLU A 499 39.60 1.06 12.86
N VAL A 500 39.74 2.14 13.63
CA VAL A 500 40.58 3.30 13.28
C VAL A 500 42.07 2.92 13.20
N LEU A 501 42.57 2.11 14.13
CA LEU A 501 43.95 1.61 14.07
C LEU A 501 44.18 0.70 12.87
N SER A 502 43.21 -0.15 12.53
CA SER A 502 43.26 -1.01 11.34
C SER A 502 43.26 -0.19 10.05
N LEU A 503 42.38 0.82 9.97
CA LEU A 503 42.31 1.74 8.84
C LEU A 503 43.61 2.55 8.68
N ARG A 504 44.19 3.06 9.76
CA ARG A 504 45.50 3.75 9.71
C ARG A 504 46.60 2.87 9.15
N LYS A 505 46.71 1.62 9.63
CA LYS A 505 47.70 0.65 9.10
C LYS A 505 47.46 0.35 7.62
N SER A 506 46.20 0.22 7.21
CA SER A 506 45.84 0.01 5.80
C SER A 506 46.21 1.22 4.93
N CYS A 507 45.99 2.45 5.42
CA CYS A 507 46.41 3.68 4.75
C CYS A 507 47.94 3.75 4.63
N GLU A 508 48.68 3.52 5.71
CA GLU A 508 50.15 3.52 5.69
C GLU A 508 50.73 2.49 4.70
N ALA A 509 50.12 1.30 4.61
CA ALA A 509 50.50 0.29 3.63
C ALA A 509 50.19 0.73 2.19
N LYS A 510 49.04 1.38 1.95
CA LYS A 510 48.69 1.94 0.64
C LYS A 510 49.62 3.08 0.24
N ASP A 511 49.97 3.96 1.18
CA ASP A 511 50.91 5.07 0.94
C ASP A 511 52.32 4.56 0.63
N SER A 512 52.76 3.51 1.33
CA SER A 512 54.04 2.85 1.04
C SER A 512 54.06 2.23 -0.37
N ASN A 513 52.96 1.58 -0.77
CA ASN A 513 52.82 1.02 -2.12
C ASN A 513 52.74 2.11 -3.20
N LEU A 514 52.04 3.21 -2.94
CA LEU A 514 52.02 4.38 -3.84
C LEU A 514 53.41 4.96 -4.02
N ASN A 515 54.17 5.14 -2.94
CA ASN A 515 55.55 5.60 -3.02
C ASN A 515 56.44 4.67 -3.87
N ALA A 516 56.30 3.35 -3.70
CA ALA A 516 57.03 2.37 -4.52
C ALA A 516 56.67 2.47 -6.02
N LYS A 517 55.38 2.68 -6.33
CA LYS A 517 54.92 2.93 -7.71
C LYS A 517 55.48 4.23 -8.28
N ASP A 518 55.51 5.30 -7.48
CA ASP A 518 56.07 6.59 -7.90
C ASP A 518 57.58 6.50 -8.17
N GLU A 519 58.32 5.72 -7.39
CA GLU A 519 59.72 5.40 -7.68
C GLU A 519 59.87 4.60 -8.98
N GLY A 520 58.99 3.62 -9.22
CA GLY A 520 58.91 2.89 -10.48
C GLY A 520 58.66 3.80 -11.68
N ILE A 521 57.73 4.75 -11.55
CA ILE A 521 57.43 5.76 -12.58
C ILE A 521 58.64 6.67 -12.81
N LYS A 522 59.32 7.13 -11.76
CA LYS A 522 60.56 7.92 -11.89
C LYS A 522 61.64 7.14 -12.66
N MET A 523 61.80 5.86 -12.40
CA MET A 523 62.77 5.01 -13.10
C MET A 523 62.38 4.77 -14.56
N LEU A 524 61.09 4.57 -14.84
CA LEU A 524 60.57 4.47 -16.21
C LEU A 524 60.79 5.78 -16.99
N ASN A 525 60.52 6.94 -16.38
CA ASN A 525 60.77 8.23 -17.01
C ASN A 525 62.25 8.43 -17.33
N LYS A 526 63.16 8.04 -16.44
CA LYS A 526 64.61 8.02 -16.73
C LYS A 526 64.94 7.11 -17.90
N LYS A 527 64.36 5.90 -17.96
CA LYS A 527 64.54 4.97 -19.08
C LYS A 527 64.03 5.56 -20.40
N ILE A 528 62.84 6.17 -20.39
CA ILE A 528 62.29 6.87 -21.55
C ILE A 528 63.24 7.97 -22.00
N GLU A 529 63.73 8.82 -21.09
CA GLU A 529 64.68 9.89 -21.43
C GLU A 529 65.98 9.36 -22.04
N THR A 530 66.51 8.24 -21.53
CA THR A 530 67.69 7.58 -22.12
C THR A 530 67.41 7.02 -23.51
N LEU A 531 66.24 6.41 -23.74
CA LEU A 531 65.83 5.90 -25.05
C LEU A 531 65.59 7.03 -26.04
N THR A 532 64.97 8.14 -25.61
CA THR A 532 64.79 9.34 -26.43
C THR A 532 66.13 9.92 -26.86
N LYS A 533 67.12 10.02 -25.96
CA LYS A 533 68.48 10.45 -26.30
C LYS A 533 69.16 9.50 -27.29
N ALA A 534 69.05 8.19 -27.08
CA ALA A 534 69.60 7.19 -28.01
C ALA A 534 68.96 7.29 -29.40
N LEU A 535 67.63 7.43 -29.46
CA LEU A 535 66.90 7.60 -30.71
C LEU A 535 67.30 8.89 -31.43
N GLU A 536 67.49 10.00 -30.70
CA GLU A 536 67.97 11.25 -31.28
C GLU A 536 69.40 11.11 -31.85
N THR A 537 70.27 10.35 -31.19
CA THR A 537 71.63 10.08 -31.70
C THR A 537 71.63 9.18 -32.94
N GLU A 538 70.79 8.15 -32.99
CA GLU A 538 70.61 7.29 -34.16
C GLU A 538 69.97 8.06 -35.32
N TYR A 539 68.98 8.91 -35.06
CA TYR A 539 68.42 9.81 -36.08
C TYR A 539 69.48 10.76 -36.66
N LYS A 540 70.31 11.37 -35.81
CA LYS A 540 71.42 12.23 -36.27
C LYS A 540 72.47 11.43 -37.06
N LYS A 541 72.72 10.15 -36.71
CA LYS A 541 73.63 9.26 -37.42
C LYS A 541 73.08 8.86 -38.79
N ILE A 542 71.82 8.44 -38.87
CA ILE A 542 71.12 8.15 -40.14
C ILE A 542 71.12 9.37 -41.04
N LYS A 543 70.86 10.57 -40.50
CA LYS A 543 70.92 11.83 -41.26
C LYS A 543 72.33 12.11 -41.82
N ARG A 544 73.40 11.82 -41.07
CA ARG A 544 74.78 11.94 -41.56
C ARG A 544 75.13 10.86 -42.59
N GLU A 545 74.64 9.63 -42.42
CA GLU A 545 74.85 8.53 -43.36
C GLU A 545 74.14 8.79 -44.70
N ALA A 546 72.91 9.31 -44.67
CA ALA A 546 72.18 9.74 -45.86
C ALA A 546 72.91 10.87 -46.60
N ALA A 547 73.43 11.86 -45.87
CA ALA A 547 74.22 12.96 -46.46
C ALA A 547 75.58 12.52 -47.02
N MET A 548 76.17 11.42 -46.53
CA MET A 548 77.38 10.81 -47.10
C MET A 548 77.06 9.97 -48.35
N LYS A 549 75.93 9.26 -48.39
CA LYS A 549 75.46 8.53 -49.57
C LYS A 549 75.10 9.44 -50.76
N GLU A 550 74.69 10.69 -50.52
CA GLU A 550 74.48 11.68 -51.59
C GLU A 550 75.78 12.35 -52.11
N LYS A 551 76.92 12.18 -51.45
CA LYS A 551 78.20 12.85 -51.81
C LYS A 551 79.23 11.99 -52.56
N SER A 552 78.85 10.83 -53.10
CA SER A 552 79.74 10.02 -53.95
C SER A 552 79.35 10.04 -55.44
N PRO A 553 80.07 10.74 -56.34
CA PRO A 553 79.95 10.57 -57.78
C PRO A 553 81.05 9.68 -58.38
N ILE A 554 80.62 8.75 -59.24
CA ILE A 554 81.21 8.30 -60.52
C ILE A 554 82.76 8.30 -60.63
N SER A 555 83.38 7.11 -60.64
CA SER A 555 84.54 6.79 -61.50
C SER A 555 84.82 5.28 -61.46
N THR A 556 84.57 4.57 -62.56
CA THR A 556 85.53 3.72 -63.30
C THR A 556 84.80 2.98 -64.42
N LYS A 557 85.37 3.04 -65.62
CA LYS A 557 84.88 2.52 -66.90
C LYS A 557 85.83 1.38 -67.35
N VAL A 558 85.27 0.37 -68.04
CA VAL A 558 85.91 -0.44 -69.14
C VAL A 558 86.88 -1.55 -68.62
N ASP A 559 86.89 -2.83 -69.03
CA ASP A 559 86.44 -3.51 -70.25
C ASP A 559 86.31 -5.05 -70.07
N ASP A 560 85.51 -5.65 -70.96
CA ASP A 560 85.61 -6.96 -71.63
C ASP A 560 85.73 -8.34 -70.92
N LYS A 561 84.82 -9.23 -71.39
CA LYS A 561 85.02 -10.61 -71.91
C LYS A 561 84.79 -11.85 -71.03
N ILE A 562 83.83 -12.65 -71.54
CA ILE A 562 83.79 -14.13 -71.71
C ILE A 562 82.83 -14.95 -70.80
N SER A 563 82.03 -15.78 -71.50
CA SER A 563 81.42 -17.07 -71.10
C SER A 563 80.01 -17.05 -70.47
N ASN A 564 78.92 -17.01 -71.24
CA ASN A 564 78.16 -18.11 -71.88
C ASN A 564 77.32 -19.05 -70.95
N THR A 565 75.99 -18.93 -71.09
CA THR A 565 74.96 -19.96 -71.35
C THR A 565 74.50 -21.03 -70.33
N ASN A 566 73.15 -21.03 -70.11
CA ASN A 566 72.20 -22.17 -70.05
C ASN A 566 72.13 -23.02 -68.75
N SER A 567 70.99 -23.50 -68.21
CA SER A 567 69.58 -23.57 -68.64
C SER A 567 68.63 -24.06 -67.51
N SER A 568 67.33 -23.78 -67.68
CA SER A 568 66.15 -24.63 -67.39
C SER A 568 65.67 -24.89 -65.94
N LYS A 569 64.44 -24.41 -65.62
CA LYS A 569 63.28 -25.29 -65.34
C LYS A 569 61.92 -24.56 -65.35
N ARG A 570 61.30 -24.64 -66.54
CA ARG A 570 59.88 -24.85 -66.89
C ARG A 570 58.85 -24.98 -65.74
N ALA A 571 57.89 -24.04 -65.71
CA ALA A 571 56.54 -24.27 -65.20
C ALA A 571 55.66 -24.94 -66.29
N LYS A 572 54.86 -25.95 -65.91
CA LYS A 572 53.83 -26.58 -66.75
C LYS A 572 52.44 -26.33 -66.12
N LYS A 573 51.54 -25.75 -66.89
CA LYS A 573 50.09 -26.10 -67.04
C LYS A 573 49.98 -26.57 -68.50
N SER A 574 49.21 -27.55 -68.93
CA SER A 574 47.93 -28.12 -68.50
C SER A 574 47.70 -29.48 -69.18
N SER A 575 47.10 -30.44 -68.47
CA SER A 575 46.00 -31.30 -68.93
C SER A 575 45.51 -32.12 -67.74
#